data_AF-A0A0W0WUM3-F1
#
_entry.id   AF-A0A0W0WUM3-F1
#
_cell.length_a   1.000
_cell.length_b   1.000
_cell.length_c   1.000
_cell.angle_alpha   90.00
_cell.angle_beta   90.00
_cell.angle_gamma   90.00
#
_symmetry.space_group_name_H-M   'P 1'
#
loop_
_entity.id
_entity.type
_entity.pdbx_description
1 polymer ?
#
loop_
_entity_poly.entity_id
_entity_poly.type
_entity_poly.pdbx_seq_one_letter_code
_entity_poly.pdbx_strand_id
1 'polypeptide(L)'
;MKVLKLILKKNFPTLISNDSDLHQKFTKSLKALKEASKQFGIVCEEIIDNIKKEAVVNNLKPDILIKSIFDNAKTIDLTPAIYKQSVTRMRLKNPPGKPNELGDRVHWESLLKIEDNNKLVIISEDGDFASLLDANNIKPFLKDEWHSKTNSSIEFFKDLSSFLKKYLPEFELKEQTEVADNIRLLIDSLATSDSFSTTHYLIHQLNQFYPNFNFEHIKNIINCYLNNSQIYMIIGDSDIYEFLSKLTRHPNYNPELNDEVCYLLNSEDLNQDEL
;
A
#
# COMPACT_ATOMS: atom_id res chain seq x y z
N MET A 1 22.51 7.53 5.44
CA MET A 1 22.92 8.84 6.01
C MET A 1 24.17 8.81 6.91
N LYS A 2 24.33 7.83 7.83
CA LYS A 2 25.55 7.67 8.68
C LYS A 2 26.85 7.47 7.87
N VAL A 3 26.79 6.72 6.77
CA VAL A 3 27.93 6.43 5.88
C VAL A 3 28.45 7.70 5.17
N LEU A 4 27.56 8.55 4.66
CA LEU A 4 27.94 9.83 4.01
C LEU A 4 28.65 10.79 4.98
N LYS A 5 28.13 10.90 6.22
CA LYS A 5 28.78 11.69 7.28
C LYS A 5 30.18 11.17 7.65
N LEU A 6 30.43 9.87 7.50
CA LEU A 6 31.71 9.24 7.80
C LEU A 6 32.76 9.52 6.71
N ILE A 7 32.34 9.52 5.43
CA ILE A 7 33.19 9.80 4.27
C ILE A 7 33.67 11.27 4.28
N LEU A 8 32.80 12.21 4.65
CA LEU A 8 33.10 13.65 4.67
C LEU A 8 34.04 14.10 5.80
N LYS A 9 34.37 13.21 6.77
CA LYS A 9 35.24 13.51 7.93
C LYS A 9 36.68 13.03 7.77
N LYS A 10 37.03 12.26 6.74
CA LYS A 10 38.41 11.78 6.53
C LYS A 10 39.25 12.83 5.82
N ASN A 11 40.45 13.11 6.35
CA ASN A 11 41.48 13.87 5.65
C ASN A 11 42.05 13.02 4.50
N PHE A 12 42.48 13.67 3.42
CA PHE A 12 43.16 12.98 2.32
C PHE A 12 44.47 12.35 2.82
N PRO A 13 44.83 11.13 2.36
CA PRO A 13 46.14 10.54 2.62
C PRO A 13 47.28 11.50 2.24
N THR A 14 48.37 11.49 3.00
CA THR A 14 49.52 12.42 2.82
C THR A 14 50.10 12.41 1.40
N LEU A 15 50.10 11.25 0.73
CA LEU A 15 50.52 11.10 -0.67
C LEU A 15 49.66 11.90 -1.66
N ILE A 16 48.36 12.00 -1.41
CA ILE A 16 47.42 12.79 -2.23
C ILE A 16 47.52 14.27 -1.86
N SER A 17 47.78 14.59 -0.59
CA SER A 17 47.95 15.97 -0.12
C SER A 17 49.22 16.65 -0.64
N ASN A 18 50.24 15.88 -1.00
CA ASN A 18 51.51 16.39 -1.52
C ASN A 18 51.53 16.52 -3.07
N ASP A 19 50.56 15.93 -3.76
CA ASP A 19 50.35 16.10 -5.20
C ASP A 19 49.31 17.21 -5.43
N SER A 20 49.78 18.39 -5.87
CA SER A 20 48.96 19.59 -6.03
C SER A 20 47.73 19.37 -6.93
N ASP A 21 47.89 18.65 -8.05
CA ASP A 21 46.85 18.48 -9.05
C ASP A 21 45.80 17.46 -8.59
N LEU A 22 46.24 16.34 -8.01
CA LEU A 22 45.33 15.35 -7.42
C LEU A 22 44.60 15.94 -6.22
N HIS A 23 45.29 16.65 -5.34
CA HIS A 23 44.70 17.32 -4.18
C HIS A 23 43.60 18.31 -4.60
N GLN A 24 43.88 19.16 -5.60
CA GLN A 24 42.93 20.14 -6.11
C GLN A 24 41.70 19.45 -6.74
N LYS A 25 41.92 18.40 -7.54
CA LYS A 25 40.84 17.62 -8.18
C LYS A 25 39.92 16.98 -7.14
N PHE A 26 40.45 16.27 -6.16
CA PHE A 26 39.64 15.60 -5.12
C PHE A 26 38.95 16.60 -4.18
N THR A 27 39.59 17.73 -3.87
CA THR A 27 38.97 18.81 -3.09
C THR A 27 37.77 19.41 -3.81
N LYS A 28 37.88 19.62 -5.13
CA LYS A 28 36.76 20.08 -5.97
C LYS A 28 35.59 19.08 -5.97
N SER A 29 35.87 17.79 -6.13
CA SER A 29 34.84 16.74 -6.06
C SER A 29 34.18 16.63 -4.69
N LEU A 30 34.95 16.76 -3.60
CA LEU A 30 34.41 16.72 -2.24
C LEU A 30 33.54 17.95 -1.94
N LYS A 31 33.88 19.12 -2.47
CA LYS A 31 33.03 20.32 -2.41
C LYS A 31 31.73 20.12 -3.17
N ALA A 32 31.78 19.57 -4.38
CA ALA A 32 30.59 19.26 -5.17
C ALA A 32 29.66 18.26 -4.45
N LEU A 33 30.23 17.22 -3.84
CA LEU A 33 29.46 16.24 -3.05
C LEU A 33 28.81 16.87 -1.81
N LYS A 34 29.50 17.78 -1.11
CA LYS A 34 28.93 18.52 0.02
C LYS A 34 27.75 19.39 -0.40
N GLU A 35 27.87 20.08 -1.54
CA GLU A 35 26.77 20.89 -2.06
C GLU A 35 25.59 20.02 -2.47
N ALA A 36 25.82 18.93 -3.20
CA ALA A 36 24.77 17.98 -3.57
C ALA A 36 24.05 17.39 -2.34
N SER A 37 24.80 17.04 -1.28
CA SER A 37 24.21 16.55 -0.03
C SER A 37 23.40 17.62 0.70
N LYS A 38 23.77 18.90 0.59
CA LYS A 38 23.01 20.02 1.16
C LYS A 38 21.72 20.23 0.38
N GLN A 39 21.80 20.27 -0.95
CA GLN A 39 20.64 20.40 -1.83
C GLN A 39 19.66 19.24 -1.63
N PHE A 40 20.15 18.01 -1.51
CA PHE A 40 19.33 16.86 -1.15
C PHE A 40 18.55 17.08 0.16
N GLY A 41 19.22 17.59 1.21
CA GLY A 41 18.58 17.90 2.48
C GLY A 41 17.47 18.94 2.35
N ILE A 42 17.71 20.01 1.58
CA ILE A 42 16.72 21.07 1.30
C ILE A 42 15.50 20.48 0.60
N VAL A 43 15.71 19.69 -0.47
CA VAL A 43 14.61 19.06 -1.22
C VAL A 43 13.80 18.11 -0.33
N CYS A 44 14.46 17.34 0.55
CA CYS A 44 13.74 16.51 1.52
C CYS A 44 12.88 17.34 2.49
N GLU A 45 13.40 18.45 2.99
CA GLU A 45 12.64 19.36 3.86
C GLU A 45 11.44 19.97 3.12
N GLU A 46 11.63 20.41 1.88
CA GLU A 46 10.56 20.94 1.03
C GLU A 46 9.45 19.91 0.76
N ILE A 47 9.81 18.65 0.46
CA ILE A 47 8.84 17.57 0.26
C ILE A 47 8.04 17.34 1.55
N ILE A 48 8.72 17.24 2.70
CA ILE A 48 8.07 17.03 4.00
C ILE A 48 7.10 18.19 4.30
N ASP A 49 7.50 19.43 4.06
CA ASP A 49 6.67 20.59 4.33
C ASP A 49 5.48 20.68 3.37
N ASN A 50 5.63 20.27 2.11
CA ASN A 50 4.50 20.17 1.18
C ASN A 50 3.50 19.09 1.60
N ILE A 51 3.98 17.91 2.00
CA ILE A 51 3.10 16.84 2.54
C ILE A 51 2.34 17.35 3.77
N LYS A 52 3.01 18.06 4.69
CA LYS A 52 2.34 18.65 5.86
C LYS A 52 1.28 19.67 5.45
N LYS A 53 1.58 20.55 4.48
CA LYS A 53 0.60 21.54 3.99
C LYS A 53 -0.64 20.86 3.42
N GLU A 54 -0.47 19.82 2.60
CA GLU A 54 -1.58 19.06 2.03
C GLU A 54 -2.38 18.29 3.10
N ALA A 55 -1.71 17.71 4.10
CA ALA A 55 -2.35 17.06 5.23
C ALA A 55 -3.20 18.03 6.06
N VAL A 56 -2.72 19.26 6.29
CA VAL A 56 -3.47 20.28 7.06
C VAL A 56 -4.76 20.70 6.34
N VAL A 57 -4.76 20.73 5.01
CA VAL A 57 -5.94 21.08 4.22
C VAL A 57 -6.86 19.87 3.93
N ASN A 58 -6.57 18.69 4.50
CA ASN A 58 -7.30 17.44 4.29
C ASN A 58 -7.50 17.11 2.80
N ASN A 59 -6.47 17.35 1.97
CA ASN A 59 -6.54 17.17 0.53
C ASN A 59 -5.73 15.95 0.04
N LEU A 60 -5.24 15.11 0.95
CA LEU A 60 -4.58 13.88 0.55
C LEU A 60 -5.63 12.88 0.03
N LYS A 61 -5.20 11.95 -0.82
CA LYS A 61 -6.08 10.88 -1.32
C LYS A 61 -6.82 10.13 -0.19
N PRO A 62 -6.18 9.78 0.94
CA PRO A 62 -6.88 9.16 2.07
C PRO A 62 -7.97 10.06 2.68
N ASP A 63 -7.74 11.37 2.77
CA ASP A 63 -8.72 12.32 3.33
C ASP A 63 -9.98 12.37 2.46
N ILE A 64 -9.79 12.45 1.14
CA ILE A 64 -10.89 12.43 0.16
C ILE A 64 -11.67 11.11 0.26
N LEU A 65 -10.97 9.98 0.38
CA LEU A 65 -11.60 8.68 0.54
C LEU A 65 -12.41 8.59 1.84
N ILE A 66 -11.81 8.94 2.99
CA ILE A 66 -12.49 8.92 4.29
C ILE A 66 -13.72 9.82 4.26
N LYS A 67 -13.59 11.03 3.70
CA LYS A 67 -14.71 11.95 3.53
C LYS A 67 -15.83 11.32 2.70
N SER A 68 -15.51 10.68 1.58
CA SER A 68 -16.51 10.02 0.75
C SER A 68 -17.27 8.89 1.48
N ILE A 69 -16.60 8.17 2.39
CA ILE A 69 -17.24 7.14 3.23
C ILE A 69 -18.29 7.80 4.14
N PHE A 70 -17.93 8.89 4.81
CA PHE A 70 -18.84 9.60 5.71
C PHE A 70 -19.97 10.34 4.98
N ASP A 71 -19.70 10.91 3.80
CA ASP A 71 -20.71 11.59 2.98
C ASP A 71 -21.81 10.62 2.49
N ASN A 72 -21.47 9.33 2.32
CA ASN A 72 -22.43 8.27 1.96
C ASN A 72 -23.00 7.54 3.19
N ALA A 73 -22.51 7.82 4.39
CA ALA A 73 -22.94 7.13 5.60
C ALA A 73 -24.28 7.67 6.11
N LYS A 74 -25.12 6.77 6.63
CA LYS A 74 -26.34 7.17 7.33
C LYS A 74 -26.00 7.70 8.72
N THR A 75 -26.34 8.95 9.01
CA THR A 75 -26.20 9.54 10.34
C THR A 75 -27.37 9.16 11.23
N ILE A 76 -27.10 8.90 12.51
CA ILE A 76 -28.11 8.68 13.55
C ILE A 76 -28.03 9.85 14.52
N ASP A 77 -29.08 10.66 14.55
CA ASP A 77 -29.12 11.83 15.42
C ASP A 77 -29.24 11.44 16.90
N LEU A 78 -28.56 12.22 17.75
CA LEU A 78 -28.70 12.07 19.19
C LEU A 78 -30.09 12.53 19.63
N THR A 79 -30.96 11.56 19.93
CA THR A 79 -32.30 11.84 20.47
C THR A 79 -32.29 11.87 22.00
N PRO A 80 -33.24 12.57 22.65
CA PRO A 80 -33.41 12.52 24.11
C PRO A 80 -33.60 11.09 24.64
N ALA A 81 -34.20 10.20 23.84
CA ALA A 81 -34.37 8.79 24.18
C ALA A 81 -33.03 8.05 24.22
N ILE A 82 -32.17 8.22 23.21
CA ILE A 82 -30.81 7.64 23.16
C ILE A 82 -29.98 8.16 24.33
N TYR A 83 -30.01 9.48 24.58
CA TYR A 83 -29.29 10.08 25.69
C TYR A 83 -29.72 9.50 27.05
N LYS A 84 -31.03 9.40 27.29
CA LYS A 84 -31.56 8.82 28.55
C LYS A 84 -31.15 7.35 28.73
N GLN A 85 -31.18 6.55 27.67
CA GLN A 85 -30.73 5.16 27.73
C GLN A 85 -29.22 5.07 27.99
N SER A 86 -28.43 5.96 27.38
CA SER A 86 -26.98 6.02 27.59
C SER A 86 -26.62 6.35 29.04
N VAL A 87 -27.33 7.30 29.66
CA VAL A 87 -27.19 7.60 31.10
C VAL A 87 -27.60 6.41 31.97
N THR A 88 -28.65 5.70 31.58
CA THR A 88 -29.10 4.49 32.31
C THR A 88 -28.04 3.39 32.22
N ARG A 89 -27.52 3.08 31.03
CA ARG A 89 -26.41 2.15 30.80
C ARG A 89 -25.19 2.50 31.64
N MET A 90 -24.83 3.79 31.72
CA MET A 90 -23.73 4.29 32.55
C MET A 90 -23.94 4.01 34.04
N ARG A 91 -25.13 4.32 34.57
CA ARG A 91 -25.47 4.09 35.98
C ARG A 91 -25.48 2.61 36.34
N LEU A 92 -25.91 1.76 35.41
CA LEU A 92 -25.89 0.31 35.57
C LEU A 92 -24.50 -0.31 35.37
N LYS A 93 -23.51 0.48 34.92
CA LYS A 93 -22.16 0.03 34.56
C LYS A 93 -22.15 -1.05 33.47
N ASN A 94 -23.16 -1.05 32.61
CA ASN A 94 -23.19 -1.90 31.44
C ASN A 94 -22.16 -1.38 30.42
N PRO A 95 -21.40 -2.27 29.75
CA PRO A 95 -20.51 -1.88 28.66
C PRO A 95 -21.31 -1.36 27.45
N PRO A 96 -20.71 -0.67 26.47
CA PRO A 96 -19.31 -0.24 26.44
C PRO A 96 -19.08 1.01 27.31
N GLY A 97 -17.80 1.34 27.52
CA GLY A 97 -17.33 2.57 28.15
C GLY A 97 -16.93 2.45 29.62
N LYS A 98 -16.16 3.42 30.12
CA LYS A 98 -15.70 3.49 31.53
C LYS A 98 -16.68 4.20 32.46
N PRO A 99 -16.51 4.11 33.80
CA PRO A 99 -17.34 4.88 34.73
C PRO A 99 -17.35 6.38 34.38
N ASN A 100 -18.53 6.99 34.39
CA ASN A 100 -18.77 8.42 34.12
C ASN A 100 -18.50 8.91 32.68
N GLU A 101 -18.22 8.02 31.72
CA GLU A 101 -18.10 8.37 30.30
C GLU A 101 -19.40 8.08 29.54
N LEU A 102 -19.79 8.92 28.59
CA LEU A 102 -21.05 8.75 27.82
C LEU A 102 -20.85 8.39 26.35
N GLY A 103 -19.68 8.65 25.76
CA GLY A 103 -19.44 8.54 24.32
C GLY A 103 -19.83 7.17 23.75
N ASP A 104 -19.15 6.12 24.18
CA ASP A 104 -19.39 4.77 23.67
C ASP A 104 -20.80 4.25 23.94
N ARG A 105 -21.38 4.70 25.06
CA ARG A 105 -22.75 4.35 25.44
C ARG A 105 -23.75 4.97 24.49
N VAL A 106 -23.52 6.22 24.07
CA VAL A 106 -24.33 6.89 23.05
C VAL A 106 -24.18 6.16 21.72
N HIS A 107 -22.97 5.82 21.29
CA HIS A 107 -22.76 5.07 20.04
C HIS A 107 -23.52 3.74 20.06
N TRP A 108 -23.39 2.97 21.14
CA TRP A 108 -24.05 1.68 21.24
C TRP A 108 -25.59 1.79 21.33
N GLU A 109 -26.12 2.72 22.15
CA GLU A 109 -27.57 2.93 22.20
C GLU A 109 -28.15 3.44 20.88
N SER A 110 -27.38 4.21 20.09
CA SER A 110 -27.75 4.57 18.72
C SER A 110 -27.84 3.35 17.81
N LEU A 111 -26.87 2.43 17.89
CA LEU A 111 -26.89 1.18 17.10
C LEU A 111 -28.11 0.31 17.45
N LEU A 112 -28.47 0.22 18.73
CA LEU A 112 -29.65 -0.54 19.18
C LEU A 112 -30.99 0.04 18.72
N LYS A 113 -31.01 1.23 18.09
CA LYS A 113 -32.20 1.82 17.48
C LYS A 113 -32.35 1.52 15.99
N ILE A 114 -31.35 0.88 15.39
CA ILE A 114 -31.43 0.46 14.00
C ILE A 114 -32.34 -0.76 13.92
N GLU A 115 -33.46 -0.61 13.23
CA GLU A 115 -34.37 -1.71 12.88
C GLU A 115 -33.84 -2.42 11.63
N ASP A 116 -32.69 -3.08 11.77
CA ASP A 116 -32.08 -3.89 10.73
C ASP A 116 -31.60 -5.22 11.33
N ASN A 117 -31.95 -6.32 10.67
CA ASN A 117 -31.56 -7.68 11.06
C ASN A 117 -30.31 -8.15 10.30
N ASN A 118 -29.69 -7.29 9.51
CA ASN A 118 -28.42 -7.58 8.86
C ASN A 118 -27.28 -7.77 9.87
N LYS A 119 -26.22 -8.45 9.44
CA LYS A 119 -25.01 -8.61 10.26
C LYS A 119 -24.40 -7.23 10.55
N LEU A 120 -24.17 -6.94 11.83
CA LEU A 120 -23.50 -5.71 12.23
C LEU A 120 -21.97 -5.92 12.15
N VAL A 121 -21.29 -5.04 11.43
CA VAL A 121 -19.83 -4.97 11.42
C VAL A 121 -19.40 -3.78 12.28
N ILE A 122 -18.56 -4.03 13.27
CA ILE A 122 -17.95 -2.99 14.12
C ILE A 122 -16.45 -2.96 13.82
N ILE A 123 -15.94 -1.78 13.53
CA ILE A 123 -14.51 -1.50 13.34
C ILE A 123 -14.09 -0.54 14.44
N SER A 124 -13.30 -1.01 15.40
CA SER A 124 -12.84 -0.16 16.51
C SER A 124 -11.58 -0.72 17.17
N GLU A 125 -10.60 0.15 17.43
CA GLU A 125 -9.44 -0.17 18.26
C GLU A 125 -9.75 0.02 19.76
N ASP A 126 -10.94 0.51 20.10
CA ASP A 126 -11.31 0.81 21.48
C ASP A 126 -11.56 -0.46 22.31
N GLY A 127 -10.77 -0.62 23.39
CA GLY A 127 -10.87 -1.71 24.35
C GLY A 127 -12.21 -1.75 25.11
N ASP A 128 -12.99 -0.68 25.06
CA ASP A 128 -14.32 -0.62 25.66
C ASP A 128 -15.37 -1.42 24.86
N PHE A 129 -15.08 -1.78 23.61
CA PHE A 129 -15.86 -2.72 22.80
C PHE A 129 -15.24 -4.12 22.75
N ALA A 130 -13.91 -4.22 22.87
CA ALA A 130 -13.18 -5.48 22.76
C ALA A 130 -13.27 -6.37 24.03
N SER A 131 -13.24 -7.68 23.84
CA SER A 131 -13.23 -8.66 24.92
C SER A 131 -11.91 -8.61 25.69
N LEU A 132 -11.99 -8.79 27.02
CA LEU A 132 -10.82 -8.83 27.89
C LEU A 132 -9.97 -10.09 27.68
N LEU A 133 -10.58 -11.17 27.17
CA LEU A 133 -9.90 -12.44 26.92
C LEU A 133 -9.28 -12.51 25.52
N ASP A 134 -9.87 -11.80 24.56
CA ASP A 134 -9.38 -11.75 23.19
C ASP A 134 -9.76 -10.41 22.56
N ALA A 135 -8.76 -9.55 22.36
CA ALA A 135 -8.95 -8.23 21.80
C ALA A 135 -9.45 -8.24 20.34
N ASN A 136 -9.43 -9.39 19.65
CA ASN A 136 -10.00 -9.54 18.30
C ASN A 136 -11.49 -9.88 18.32
N ASN A 137 -12.09 -10.04 19.50
CA ASN A 137 -13.50 -10.35 19.65
C ASN A 137 -14.24 -9.22 20.38
N ILE A 138 -15.51 -9.01 20.04
CA ILE A 138 -16.39 -8.10 20.79
C ILE A 138 -16.65 -8.64 22.21
N LYS A 139 -16.89 -7.77 23.19
CA LYS A 139 -17.31 -8.18 24.54
C LYS A 139 -18.55 -9.09 24.46
N PRO A 140 -18.57 -10.24 25.16
CA PRO A 140 -19.71 -11.17 25.14
C PRO A 140 -21.06 -10.51 25.47
N PHE A 141 -21.08 -9.60 26.46
CA PHE A 141 -22.29 -8.85 26.81
C PHE A 141 -22.90 -8.09 25.63
N LEU A 142 -22.06 -7.43 24.83
CA LEU A 142 -22.52 -6.65 23.66
C LEU A 142 -23.04 -7.57 22.56
N LYS A 143 -22.36 -8.70 22.35
CA LYS A 143 -22.78 -9.74 21.41
C LYS A 143 -24.16 -10.30 21.76
N ASP A 144 -24.35 -10.66 23.02
CA ASP A 144 -25.59 -11.26 23.53
C ASP A 144 -26.74 -10.25 23.51
N GLU A 145 -26.47 -8.99 23.88
CA GLU A 145 -27.46 -7.91 23.84
C GLU A 145 -27.93 -7.62 22.42
N TRP A 146 -27.00 -7.53 21.46
CA TRP A 146 -27.33 -7.33 20.06
C TRP A 146 -28.18 -8.48 19.52
N HIS A 147 -27.71 -9.71 19.70
CA HIS A 147 -28.43 -10.90 19.26
C HIS A 147 -29.84 -10.97 19.86
N SER A 148 -29.99 -10.63 21.14
CA SER A 148 -31.30 -10.62 21.80
C SER A 148 -32.27 -9.57 21.25
N LYS A 149 -31.76 -8.46 20.71
CA LYS A 149 -32.58 -7.36 20.18
C LYS A 149 -32.89 -7.49 18.69
N THR A 150 -31.94 -7.96 17.89
CA THR A 150 -32.03 -7.95 16.41
C THR A 150 -32.04 -9.35 15.80
N ASN A 151 -31.84 -10.40 16.60
CA ASN A 151 -31.64 -11.78 16.12
C ASN A 151 -30.51 -11.90 15.07
N SER A 152 -29.54 -10.98 15.13
CA SER A 152 -28.41 -10.90 14.21
C SER A 152 -27.08 -11.08 14.94
N SER A 153 -26.00 -11.20 14.17
CA SER A 153 -24.64 -11.37 14.68
C SER A 153 -23.80 -10.11 14.55
N ILE A 154 -22.77 -10.02 15.38
CA ILE A 154 -21.73 -8.99 15.29
C ILE A 154 -20.45 -9.63 14.78
N GLU A 155 -19.83 -8.97 13.81
CA GLU A 155 -18.44 -9.20 13.45
C GLU A 155 -17.59 -7.98 13.84
N PHE A 156 -16.48 -8.23 14.50
CA PHE A 156 -15.62 -7.21 15.07
C PHE A 156 -14.26 -7.19 14.38
N PHE A 157 -13.79 -6.00 14.03
CA PHE A 157 -12.47 -5.73 13.49
C PHE A 157 -11.77 -4.71 14.36
N LYS A 158 -10.51 -4.95 14.69
CA LYS A 158 -9.70 -4.05 15.51
C LYS A 158 -9.35 -2.75 14.75
N ASP A 159 -9.25 -2.84 13.43
CA ASP A 159 -8.81 -1.72 12.60
C ASP A 159 -9.44 -1.79 11.21
N LEU A 160 -9.42 -0.67 10.50
CA LEU A 160 -9.96 -0.59 9.15
C LEU A 160 -9.21 -1.51 8.18
N SER A 161 -7.90 -1.68 8.37
CA SER A 161 -7.06 -2.51 7.51
C SER A 161 -7.50 -3.98 7.49
N SER A 162 -7.80 -4.56 8.67
CA SER A 162 -8.27 -5.94 8.81
C SER A 162 -9.67 -6.15 8.23
N PHE A 163 -10.53 -5.14 8.35
CA PHE A 163 -11.82 -5.12 7.64
C PHE A 163 -11.63 -5.12 6.12
N LEU A 164 -10.84 -4.17 5.60
CA LEU A 164 -10.57 -4.05 4.16
C LEU A 164 -9.94 -5.32 3.60
N LYS A 165 -8.93 -5.88 4.27
CA LYS A 165 -8.28 -7.13 3.85
C LYS A 165 -9.27 -8.29 3.68
N LYS A 166 -10.32 -8.35 4.51
CA LYS A 166 -11.31 -9.42 4.45
C LYS A 166 -12.40 -9.18 3.41
N TYR A 167 -12.92 -7.97 3.31
CA TYR A 167 -14.09 -7.66 2.48
C TYR A 167 -13.76 -7.01 1.13
N LEU A 168 -12.57 -6.44 1.03
CA LEU A 168 -12.07 -5.65 -0.07
C LEU A 168 -10.57 -5.98 -0.27
N PRO A 169 -10.17 -7.26 -0.45
CA PRO A 169 -8.76 -7.65 -0.58
C PRO A 169 -8.06 -7.01 -1.78
N GLU A 170 -8.80 -6.60 -2.80
CA GLU A 170 -8.31 -5.79 -3.91
C GLU A 170 -7.81 -4.40 -3.47
N PHE A 171 -8.33 -3.90 -2.36
CA PHE A 171 -7.88 -2.68 -1.66
C PHE A 171 -6.92 -2.96 -0.51
N GLU A 172 -6.35 -4.18 -0.39
CA GLU A 172 -5.08 -4.29 0.34
C GLU A 172 -4.20 -3.17 -0.19
N LEU A 173 -3.76 -2.29 0.72
CA LEU A 173 -2.64 -1.40 0.45
C LEU A 173 -1.50 -2.34 0.09
N LYS A 174 -1.40 -2.69 -1.20
CA LYS A 174 -0.38 -3.54 -1.78
C LYS A 174 0.90 -2.76 -1.65
N GLU A 175 1.42 -2.89 -0.44
CA GLU A 175 2.77 -2.75 0.06
C GLU A 175 3.58 -1.61 -0.56
N GLN A 176 3.74 -0.54 0.22
CA GLN A 176 5.01 0.17 0.27
C GLN A 176 6.06 -0.73 0.97
N THR A 177 6.40 -1.87 0.35
CA THR A 177 7.57 -2.66 0.75
C THR A 177 8.71 -2.39 -0.21
N GLU A 178 9.95 -2.42 0.28
CA GLU A 178 11.14 -2.26 -0.56
C GLU A 178 11.14 -3.24 -1.76
N VAL A 179 10.56 -4.44 -1.58
CA VAL A 179 10.41 -5.43 -2.64
C VAL A 179 9.40 -4.97 -3.70
N ALA A 180 8.21 -4.49 -3.31
CA ALA A 180 7.23 -3.97 -4.25
C ALA A 180 7.74 -2.73 -5.01
N ASP A 181 8.46 -1.83 -4.32
CA ASP A 181 9.09 -0.68 -4.95
C ASP A 181 10.18 -1.09 -5.95
N ASN A 182 11.01 -2.08 -5.63
CA ASN A 182 12.02 -2.60 -6.56
C ASN A 182 11.39 -3.22 -7.80
N ILE A 183 10.31 -4.01 -7.64
CA ILE A 183 9.57 -4.57 -8.77
C ILE A 183 9.02 -3.44 -9.65
N ARG A 184 8.40 -2.42 -9.04
CA ARG A 184 7.87 -1.27 -9.77
C ARG A 184 8.94 -0.53 -10.56
N LEU A 185 10.10 -0.25 -9.95
CA LEU A 185 11.22 0.43 -10.62
C LEU A 185 11.77 -0.39 -11.80
N LEU A 186 11.82 -1.72 -11.66
CA LEU A 186 12.23 -2.61 -12.75
C LEU A 186 11.20 -2.62 -13.89
N ILE A 187 9.90 -2.61 -13.59
CA ILE A 187 8.83 -2.51 -14.60
C ILE A 187 8.88 -1.15 -15.32
N ASP A 188 9.03 -0.05 -14.57
CA ASP A 188 9.14 1.30 -15.15
C ASP A 188 10.37 1.40 -16.08
N SER A 189 11.48 0.77 -15.68
CA SER A 189 12.70 0.69 -16.51
C SER A 189 12.50 -0.21 -17.73
N LEU A 190 11.76 -1.32 -17.59
CA LEU A 190 11.47 -2.23 -18.69
C LEU A 190 10.58 -1.54 -19.73
N ALA A 191 9.55 -0.81 -19.29
CA ALA A 191 8.65 -0.06 -20.15
C ALA A 191 9.41 0.94 -21.04
N THR A 192 10.50 1.51 -20.53
CA THR A 192 11.34 2.51 -21.21
C THR A 192 12.66 1.96 -21.76
N SER A 193 12.85 0.63 -21.75
CA SER A 193 14.07 0.00 -22.26
C SER A 193 14.26 0.31 -23.74
N ASP A 194 15.48 0.72 -24.11
CA ASP A 194 15.87 1.16 -25.45
C ASP A 194 16.88 0.23 -26.15
N SER A 195 17.24 -0.88 -25.49
CA SER A 195 18.24 -1.82 -25.99
C SER A 195 17.95 -3.25 -25.56
N PHE A 196 18.11 -4.20 -26.50
CA PHE A 196 17.91 -5.64 -26.24
C PHE A 196 18.68 -6.14 -25.01
N SER A 197 19.97 -5.78 -24.91
CA SER A 197 20.82 -6.13 -23.75
C SER A 197 20.23 -5.69 -22.41
N THR A 198 19.65 -4.49 -22.36
CA THR A 198 19.02 -3.94 -21.16
C THR A 198 17.70 -4.66 -20.88
N THR A 199 16.92 -4.98 -21.92
CA THR A 199 15.68 -5.75 -21.79
C THR A 199 15.94 -7.13 -21.18
N HIS A 200 16.90 -7.91 -21.70
CA HIS A 200 17.28 -9.21 -21.12
C HIS A 200 17.68 -9.10 -19.65
N TYR A 201 18.50 -8.10 -19.33
CA TYR A 201 18.92 -7.85 -17.95
C TYR A 201 17.72 -7.55 -17.04
N LEU A 202 16.80 -6.69 -17.46
CA LEU A 202 15.62 -6.32 -16.68
C LEU A 202 14.67 -7.49 -16.50
N ILE A 203 14.44 -8.29 -17.54
CA ILE A 203 13.64 -9.52 -17.46
C ILE A 203 14.28 -10.52 -16.50
N HIS A 204 15.60 -10.71 -16.56
CA HIS A 204 16.34 -11.55 -15.62
C HIS A 204 16.16 -11.07 -14.16
N GLN A 205 16.25 -9.77 -13.91
CA GLN A 205 16.05 -9.19 -12.58
C GLN A 205 14.61 -9.35 -12.09
N LEU A 206 13.62 -9.07 -12.95
CA LEU A 206 12.20 -9.26 -12.64
C LEU A 206 11.90 -10.72 -12.28
N ASN A 207 12.49 -11.67 -13.00
CA ASN A 207 12.30 -13.09 -12.75
C ASN A 207 12.77 -13.53 -11.35
N GLN A 208 13.74 -12.83 -10.73
CA GLN A 208 14.15 -13.09 -9.34
C GLN A 208 13.02 -12.80 -8.34
N PHE A 209 12.13 -11.85 -8.67
CA PHE A 209 11.00 -11.45 -7.84
C PHE A 209 9.70 -12.16 -8.20
N TYR A 210 9.74 -13.17 -9.08
CA TYR A 210 8.56 -13.88 -9.57
C TYR A 210 7.56 -14.28 -8.45
N PRO A 211 7.97 -14.89 -7.32
CA PRO A 211 7.03 -15.29 -6.27
C PRO A 211 6.28 -14.13 -5.60
N ASN A 212 6.79 -12.90 -5.74
CA ASN A 212 6.27 -11.69 -5.11
C ASN A 212 5.33 -10.89 -6.03
N PHE A 213 5.07 -11.38 -7.25
CA PHE A 213 4.21 -10.65 -8.18
C PHE A 213 2.76 -10.68 -7.72
N ASN A 214 2.14 -9.50 -7.68
CA ASN A 214 0.69 -9.37 -7.59
C ASN A 214 0.11 -9.20 -9.01
N PHE A 215 -1.22 -9.19 -9.10
CA PHE A 215 -1.90 -9.03 -10.37
C PHE A 215 -1.50 -7.77 -11.16
N GLU A 216 -1.34 -6.62 -10.48
CA GLU A 216 -0.94 -5.36 -11.12
C GLU A 216 0.49 -5.42 -11.68
N HIS A 217 1.42 -6.07 -10.98
CA HIS A 217 2.77 -6.29 -11.51
C HIS A 217 2.74 -7.09 -12.81
N ILE A 218 1.97 -8.20 -12.83
CA ILE A 218 1.84 -9.07 -14.02
C ILE A 218 1.24 -8.30 -15.19
N LYS A 219 0.14 -7.57 -14.94
CA LYS A 219 -0.52 -6.73 -15.94
C LYS A 219 0.41 -5.68 -16.51
N ASN A 220 1.17 -4.98 -15.67
CA ASN A 220 2.10 -3.94 -16.13
C ASN A 220 3.29 -4.52 -16.90
N ILE A 221 3.79 -5.71 -16.53
CA ILE A 221 4.82 -6.41 -17.31
C ILE A 221 4.28 -6.78 -18.69
N ILE A 222 3.07 -7.37 -18.79
CA ILE A 222 2.45 -7.70 -20.08
C ILE A 222 2.24 -6.44 -20.93
N ASN A 223 1.83 -5.33 -20.31
CA ASN A 223 1.74 -4.04 -21.01
C ASN A 223 3.09 -3.55 -21.56
N CYS A 224 4.22 -3.87 -20.92
CA CYS A 224 5.53 -3.55 -21.48
C CYS A 224 5.78 -4.31 -22.79
N TYR A 225 5.43 -5.59 -22.84
CA TYR A 225 5.57 -6.41 -24.07
C TYR A 225 4.70 -5.88 -25.22
N LEU A 226 3.49 -5.40 -24.93
CA LEU A 226 2.58 -4.86 -25.95
C LEU A 226 3.01 -3.50 -26.48
N ASN A 227 3.49 -2.62 -25.60
CA ASN A 227 3.64 -1.20 -25.92
C ASN A 227 5.08 -0.79 -26.22
N ASN A 228 6.07 -1.61 -25.85
CA ASN A 228 7.48 -1.35 -26.17
C ASN A 228 7.89 -2.18 -27.40
N SER A 229 8.08 -1.51 -28.53
CA SER A 229 8.46 -2.15 -29.79
C SER A 229 9.80 -2.88 -29.73
N GLN A 230 10.76 -2.42 -28.93
CA GLN A 230 12.03 -3.11 -28.72
C GLN A 230 11.82 -4.47 -28.05
N ILE A 231 10.92 -4.58 -27.07
CA ILE A 231 10.60 -5.85 -26.41
C ILE A 231 9.87 -6.78 -27.37
N TYR A 232 8.90 -6.25 -28.11
CA TYR A 232 8.16 -7.02 -29.11
C TYR A 232 9.07 -7.64 -30.17
N MET A 233 10.10 -6.91 -30.62
CA MET A 233 11.06 -7.40 -31.62
C MET A 233 11.88 -8.62 -31.18
N ILE A 234 12.06 -8.81 -29.87
CA ILE A 234 12.84 -9.91 -29.29
C ILE A 234 11.95 -10.88 -28.51
N ILE A 235 10.65 -10.90 -28.79
CA ILE A 235 9.70 -11.72 -28.04
C ILE A 235 9.97 -13.22 -28.17
N GLY A 236 10.55 -13.65 -29.29
CA GLY A 236 10.97 -15.03 -29.53
C GLY A 236 12.33 -15.40 -28.92
N ASP A 237 13.04 -14.45 -28.29
CA ASP A 237 14.24 -14.81 -27.56
C ASP A 237 13.88 -15.70 -26.36
N SER A 238 14.65 -16.77 -26.18
CA SER A 238 14.30 -17.87 -25.27
C SER A 238 13.92 -17.42 -23.86
N ASP A 239 14.66 -16.48 -23.28
CA ASP A 239 14.41 -15.99 -21.92
C ASP A 239 13.22 -15.02 -21.84
N ILE A 240 13.01 -14.23 -22.89
CA ILE A 240 11.88 -13.30 -23.03
C ILE A 240 10.57 -14.07 -23.18
N TYR A 241 10.55 -15.07 -24.07
CA TYR A 241 9.41 -15.95 -24.30
C TYR A 241 9.10 -16.82 -23.07
N GLU A 242 10.13 -17.44 -22.48
CA GLU A 242 9.97 -18.28 -21.30
C GLU A 242 9.39 -17.46 -20.13
N PHE A 243 9.86 -16.24 -19.92
CA PHE A 243 9.33 -15.38 -18.88
C PHE A 243 7.85 -15.02 -19.11
N LEU A 244 7.48 -14.62 -20.32
CA LEU A 244 6.07 -14.34 -20.67
C LEU A 244 5.18 -15.57 -20.45
N SER A 245 5.63 -16.74 -20.93
CA SER A 245 4.96 -18.02 -20.69
C SER A 245 4.83 -18.34 -19.20
N LYS A 246 5.86 -18.06 -18.41
CA LYS A 246 5.88 -18.30 -16.96
C LYS A 246 4.90 -17.39 -16.22
N LEU A 247 4.64 -16.16 -16.69
CA LEU A 247 3.64 -15.26 -16.08
C LEU A 247 2.23 -15.85 -16.13
N THR A 248 1.86 -16.53 -17.23
CA THR A 248 0.52 -17.18 -17.37
C THR A 248 0.26 -18.28 -16.34
N ARG A 249 1.32 -18.81 -15.74
CA ARG A 249 1.26 -19.88 -14.74
C ARG A 249 1.36 -19.35 -13.31
N HIS A 250 1.48 -18.03 -13.13
CA HIS A 250 1.64 -17.42 -11.81
C HIS A 250 0.31 -17.51 -11.02
N PRO A 251 0.31 -17.80 -9.70
CA PRO A 251 -0.92 -17.92 -8.90
C PRO A 251 -1.83 -16.67 -8.93
N ASN A 252 -1.23 -15.49 -9.08
CA ASN A 252 -1.92 -14.20 -9.16
C ASN A 252 -2.22 -13.75 -10.61
N TYR A 253 -2.05 -14.62 -11.61
CA TYR A 253 -2.46 -14.36 -12.99
C TYR A 253 -3.99 -14.36 -13.09
N ASN A 254 -4.54 -13.43 -13.88
CA ASN A 254 -5.98 -13.33 -14.12
C ASN A 254 -6.26 -13.64 -15.60
N PRO A 255 -7.21 -14.54 -15.91
CA PRO A 255 -7.62 -14.85 -17.28
C PRO A 255 -8.06 -13.66 -18.13
N GLU A 256 -8.36 -12.49 -17.54
CA GLU A 256 -8.65 -11.27 -18.29
C GLU A 256 -7.51 -10.82 -19.21
N LEU A 257 -6.27 -11.27 -18.99
CA LEU A 257 -5.09 -10.95 -19.80
C LEU A 257 -4.84 -11.96 -20.94
N ASN A 258 -5.71 -12.97 -21.09
CA ASN A 258 -5.47 -14.07 -22.03
C ASN A 258 -5.42 -13.60 -23.48
N ASP A 259 -6.24 -12.63 -23.86
CA ASP A 259 -6.31 -12.14 -25.24
C ASP A 259 -4.99 -11.46 -25.62
N GLU A 260 -4.47 -10.60 -24.74
CA GLU A 260 -3.18 -9.92 -24.90
C GLU A 260 -2.02 -10.90 -24.94
N VAL A 261 -1.99 -11.87 -24.03
CA VAL A 261 -0.90 -12.85 -23.99
C VAL A 261 -0.97 -13.79 -25.20
N CYS A 262 -2.15 -14.23 -25.63
CA CYS A 262 -2.29 -15.03 -26.83
C CYS A 262 -1.84 -14.25 -28.07
N TYR A 263 -2.16 -12.95 -28.17
CA TYR A 263 -1.65 -12.10 -29.26
C TYR A 263 -0.11 -12.09 -29.29
N LEU A 264 0.52 -11.90 -28.13
CA LEU A 264 1.98 -11.87 -28.00
C LEU A 264 2.63 -13.23 -28.29
N LEU A 265 2.09 -14.34 -27.78
CA LEU A 265 2.67 -15.67 -28.00
C LEU A 265 2.47 -16.16 -29.44
N ASN A 266 1.35 -15.81 -30.08
CA ASN A 266 1.10 -16.17 -31.48
C ASN A 266 1.84 -15.27 -32.48
N SER A 267 2.39 -14.13 -32.05
CA SER A 267 3.22 -13.29 -32.90
C SER A 267 4.60 -13.89 -33.21
N GLU A 268 5.03 -14.90 -32.45
CA GLU A 268 6.28 -15.64 -32.70
C GLU A 268 6.18 -16.53 -33.94
N ASP A 269 5.02 -17.17 -34.15
CA ASP A 269 4.75 -18.04 -35.31
C ASP A 269 4.83 -17.29 -36.64
N LEU A 270 4.58 -15.97 -36.65
CA LEU A 270 4.67 -15.13 -37.86
C LEU A 270 6.10 -14.70 -38.21
N ASN A 271 7.02 -14.67 -37.25
CA ASN A 271 8.39 -14.23 -37.47
C ASN A 271 9.34 -15.37 -37.91
N GLN A 272 8.89 -16.63 -37.87
CA GLN A 272 9.66 -17.78 -38.36
C GLN A 272 9.46 -18.09 -39.85
N ASP A 273 8.43 -17.50 -40.49
CA ASP A 273 8.09 -17.74 -41.91
C ASP A 273 8.72 -16.71 -42.90
N GLU A 274 9.50 -15.73 -42.42
CA GLU A 274 10.18 -14.72 -43.26
C GLU A 274 11.74 -14.84 -43.27
N LEU A 275 12.28 -16.05 -43.14
CA LEU A 275 13.73 -16.33 -43.28
C LEU A 275 14.05 -17.35 -44.39
#